data_AF-A0A450ZQ28-F1
#
_entry.id   AF-A0A450ZQ28-F1
#
_cell.length_a   1.000
_cell.length_b   1.000
_cell.length_c   1.000
_cell.angle_alpha   90.00
_cell.angle_beta   90.00
_cell.angle_gamma   90.00
#
_symmetry.space_group_name_H-M   'P 1'
#
loop_
_entity.id
_entity.type
_entity.pdbx_description
1 polymer ?
#
loop_
_entity_poly.entity_id
_entity_poly.type
_entity_poly.pdbx_seq_one_letter_code
_entity_poly.pdbx_strand_id
1 'polypeptide(L)'
;MQEYENFKKRGSFVLSSDTEVQGELYLDGGKTILNLFSDRPFNTRSSQDILGSFYDHSKVSLIKCVQLNQQLGMNKNGCYCVLSIFPYFVLFGDEHIRSSDRVIIKLSFTVDDAAILFRDLGVFGEVIDARPHLERIAKQQEDGRKINIGEHPHLFYFSGKHEILFADTVLGKISVSHNGSYRLPDSEGIHVDNTIRINIAFESKKTVGEAISSVFDLLRFLEIIAGRPQNISRLSFSIEGDGEHPKTLDVYWCTSPRRDSDTASHKPYWRSLPIQGAEKPDEFAGVLKRWLERDNERRGARVRF
;
A
#
# COMPACT_ATOMS: atom_id res chain seq x y z
N MET A 1 0.77 -6.33 -4.51
CA MET A 1 0.49 -7.06 -3.26
C MET A 1 1.02 -8.48 -3.30
N GLN A 2 2.32 -8.64 -3.59
CA GLN A 2 2.98 -9.96 -3.66
C GLN A 2 3.14 -10.60 -2.26
N GLU A 3 3.12 -9.77 -1.21
CA GLU A 3 3.21 -10.17 0.19
C GLU A 3 2.08 -11.10 0.66
N TYR A 4 0.93 -11.09 -0.02
CA TYR A 4 -0.23 -11.93 0.30
C TYR A 4 -0.41 -13.09 -0.68
N GLU A 5 0.62 -13.42 -1.45
CA GLU A 5 0.59 -14.57 -2.36
C GLU A 5 0.39 -15.85 -1.55
N ASN A 6 -0.57 -16.68 -1.96
CA ASN A 6 -1.00 -17.89 -1.24
C ASN A 6 -1.52 -17.65 0.19
N PHE A 7 -1.95 -16.42 0.52
CA PHE A 7 -2.50 -16.14 1.85
C PHE A 7 -3.76 -16.96 2.11
N LYS A 8 -3.71 -17.76 3.17
CA LYS A 8 -4.84 -18.55 3.67
C LYS A 8 -4.74 -18.65 5.19
N LYS A 9 -5.70 -18.07 5.91
CA LYS A 9 -5.71 -18.11 7.38
C LYS A 9 -7.10 -18.40 7.94
N ARG A 10 -7.13 -19.09 9.08
CA ARG A 10 -8.34 -19.40 9.84
C ARG A 10 -8.43 -18.54 11.09
N GLY A 11 -9.66 -18.23 11.48
CA GLY A 11 -9.94 -17.38 12.63
C GLY A 11 -11.41 -17.37 12.97
N SER A 12 -11.75 -16.55 13.96
CA SER A 12 -13.11 -16.23 14.30
C SER A 12 -13.52 -14.88 13.70
N PHE A 13 -14.79 -14.78 13.30
CA PHE A 13 -15.33 -13.62 12.61
C PHE A 13 -16.65 -13.22 13.26
N VAL A 14 -16.76 -11.95 13.63
CA VAL A 14 -17.91 -11.34 14.26
C VAL A 14 -18.76 -10.64 13.20
N LEU A 15 -20.01 -11.10 13.10
CA LEU A 15 -21.02 -10.54 12.22
C LEU A 15 -21.72 -9.32 12.85
N SER A 16 -22.51 -8.59 12.08
CA SER A 16 -23.29 -7.45 12.60
C SER A 16 -24.34 -7.82 13.65
N SER A 17 -24.66 -9.10 13.81
CA SER A 17 -25.52 -9.64 14.85
C SER A 17 -24.78 -9.99 16.15
N ASP A 18 -23.51 -9.56 16.29
CA ASP A 18 -22.57 -9.95 17.35
C ASP A 18 -22.39 -11.47 17.47
N THR A 19 -22.73 -12.20 16.41
CA THR A 19 -22.54 -13.63 16.32
C THR A 19 -21.12 -13.91 15.85
N GLU A 20 -20.36 -14.63 16.67
CA GLU A 20 -19.03 -15.11 16.32
C GLU A 20 -19.13 -16.45 15.58
N VAL A 21 -18.48 -16.53 14.42
CA VAL A 21 -18.50 -17.69 13.53
C VAL A 21 -17.07 -18.03 13.13
N GLN A 22 -16.73 -19.31 13.07
CA GLN A 22 -15.41 -19.75 12.60
C GLN A 22 -15.33 -19.61 11.08
N GLY A 23 -14.16 -19.22 10.58
CA GLY A 23 -13.99 -19.02 9.15
C GLY A 23 -12.56 -19.18 8.65
N GLU A 24 -12.44 -19.14 7.33
CA GLU A 24 -11.19 -19.21 6.60
C GLU A 24 -11.18 -18.13 5.52
N LEU A 25 -10.18 -17.24 5.57
CA LEU A 25 -9.95 -16.18 4.59
C LEU A 25 -8.86 -16.61 3.61
N TYR A 26 -9.16 -16.49 2.32
CA TYR A 26 -8.22 -16.71 1.22
C TYR A 26 -8.17 -15.45 0.35
N LEU A 27 -6.96 -14.90 0.13
CA LEU A 27 -6.76 -13.71 -0.69
C LEU A 27 -6.28 -14.08 -2.09
N ASP A 28 -7.03 -13.68 -3.11
CA ASP A 28 -6.68 -13.88 -4.53
C ASP A 28 -7.35 -12.84 -5.43
N GLY A 29 -7.06 -11.56 -5.18
CA GLY A 29 -7.61 -10.44 -5.94
C GLY A 29 -9.14 -10.52 -6.03
N GLY A 30 -9.68 -10.53 -7.26
CA GLY A 30 -11.12 -10.63 -7.50
C GLY A 30 -11.75 -11.98 -7.11
N LYS A 31 -10.95 -12.99 -6.76
CA LYS A 31 -11.39 -14.31 -6.26
C LYS A 31 -11.21 -14.46 -4.74
N THR A 32 -10.87 -13.37 -4.05
CA THR A 32 -10.77 -13.34 -2.59
C THR A 32 -12.08 -13.80 -1.95
N ILE A 33 -11.98 -14.69 -0.96
CA ILE A 33 -13.16 -15.33 -0.36
C ILE A 33 -12.95 -15.55 1.13
N LEU A 34 -13.96 -15.19 1.91
CA LEU A 34 -14.14 -15.61 3.29
C LEU A 34 -15.18 -16.73 3.29
N ASN A 35 -14.80 -17.91 3.78
CA ASN A 35 -15.73 -19.00 4.05
C ASN A 35 -16.03 -19.05 5.54
N LEU A 36 -17.29 -18.91 5.92
CA LEU A 36 -17.77 -19.03 7.30
C LEU A 36 -18.48 -20.37 7.49
N PHE A 37 -18.23 -21.01 8.64
CA PHE A 37 -18.71 -22.36 8.95
C PHE A 37 -19.56 -22.35 10.22
N SER A 38 -20.76 -22.91 10.15
CA SER A 38 -21.63 -23.11 11.31
C SER A 38 -22.41 -24.41 11.22
N ASP A 39 -22.81 -24.95 12.36
CA ASP A 39 -23.77 -26.05 12.52
C ASP A 39 -25.23 -25.60 12.33
N ARG A 40 -25.47 -24.28 12.30
CA ARG A 40 -26.79 -23.66 12.16
C ARG A 40 -26.80 -22.65 11.02
N PRO A 41 -27.97 -22.41 10.38
CA PRO A 41 -28.10 -21.33 9.43
C PRO A 41 -27.94 -19.99 10.14
N PHE A 42 -27.14 -19.10 9.56
CA PHE A 42 -26.97 -17.71 9.98
C PHE A 42 -27.09 -16.79 8.77
N ASN A 43 -27.29 -15.50 9.02
CA ASN A 43 -27.55 -14.50 7.99
C ASN A 43 -26.51 -13.39 8.07
N THR A 44 -25.92 -13.02 6.93
CA THR A 44 -24.95 -11.92 6.82
C THR A 44 -25.44 -10.79 5.93
N ARG A 45 -26.70 -10.79 5.48
CA ARG A 45 -27.24 -9.77 4.56
C ARG A 45 -27.17 -8.34 5.11
N SER A 46 -27.12 -8.18 6.43
CA SER A 46 -26.94 -6.89 7.10
C SER A 46 -25.47 -6.56 7.43
N SER A 47 -24.54 -7.50 7.28
CA SER A 47 -23.13 -7.31 7.61
C SER A 47 -22.38 -6.74 6.41
N GLN A 48 -22.41 -5.42 6.25
CA GLN A 48 -21.57 -4.73 5.27
C GLN A 48 -20.08 -4.85 5.62
N ASP A 49 -19.74 -4.93 6.90
CA ASP A 49 -18.39 -5.14 7.38
C ASP A 49 -18.36 -6.33 8.34
N ILE A 50 -17.26 -7.09 8.31
CA ILE A 50 -17.03 -8.26 9.17
C ILE A 50 -15.67 -8.08 9.85
N LEU A 51 -15.64 -8.23 11.16
CA LEU A 51 -14.42 -8.12 11.97
C LEU A 51 -13.93 -9.53 12.29
N GLY A 52 -12.64 -9.81 12.15
CA GLY A 52 -12.10 -11.15 12.40
C GLY A 52 -10.78 -11.15 13.14
N SER A 53 -10.55 -12.18 13.94
CA SER A 53 -9.28 -12.42 14.62
C SER A 53 -8.74 -13.78 14.20
N PHE A 54 -7.52 -13.81 13.68
CA PHE A 54 -6.84 -15.06 13.35
C PHE A 54 -6.27 -15.72 14.61
N TYR A 55 -5.94 -17.01 14.52
CA TYR A 55 -5.39 -17.75 15.67
C TYR A 55 -3.99 -17.30 16.10
N ASP A 56 -3.27 -16.53 15.29
CA ASP A 56 -2.03 -15.86 15.66
C ASP A 56 -2.26 -14.49 16.32
N HIS A 57 -3.51 -14.19 16.70
CA HIS A 57 -3.97 -12.94 17.28
C HIS A 57 -3.87 -11.71 16.37
N SER A 58 -3.50 -11.87 15.10
CA SER A 58 -3.60 -10.77 14.14
C SER A 58 -5.07 -10.46 13.83
N LYS A 59 -5.41 -9.17 13.80
CA LYS A 59 -6.77 -8.72 13.53
C LYS A 59 -6.94 -8.39 12.06
N VAL A 60 -8.16 -8.61 11.57
CA VAL A 60 -8.57 -8.30 10.20
C VAL A 60 -9.94 -7.63 10.18
N SER A 61 -10.07 -6.57 9.40
CA SER A 61 -11.36 -5.95 9.07
C SER A 61 -11.69 -6.17 7.60
N LEU A 62 -12.81 -6.84 7.34
CA LEU A 62 -13.33 -7.10 6.00
C LEU A 62 -14.40 -6.06 5.67
N ILE A 63 -14.15 -5.25 4.64
CA ILE A 63 -14.93 -4.06 4.35
C ILE A 63 -15.75 -4.23 3.08
N LYS A 64 -17.01 -3.77 3.12
CA LYS A 64 -17.99 -3.87 2.02
C LYS A 64 -18.17 -5.32 1.55
N CYS A 65 -18.41 -6.22 2.49
CA CYS A 65 -18.66 -7.63 2.25
C CYS A 65 -19.93 -7.86 1.42
N VAL A 66 -19.82 -8.75 0.43
CA VAL A 66 -20.91 -9.21 -0.44
C VAL A 66 -21.03 -10.72 -0.31
N GLN A 67 -22.22 -11.20 0.05
CA GLN A 67 -22.51 -12.63 0.07
C GLN A 67 -22.51 -13.18 -1.36
N LEU A 68 -21.69 -14.19 -1.63
CA LEU A 68 -21.61 -14.85 -2.94
C LEU A 68 -22.57 -16.02 -3.04
N ASN A 69 -22.49 -16.94 -2.08
CA ASN A 69 -23.32 -18.14 -2.06
C ASN A 69 -23.48 -18.65 -0.62
N GLN A 70 -24.45 -19.54 -0.43
CA GLN A 70 -24.69 -20.27 0.80
C GLN A 70 -24.91 -21.73 0.46
N GLN A 71 -24.21 -22.62 1.15
CA GLN A 71 -24.34 -24.06 1.02
C GLN A 71 -24.83 -24.63 2.35
N LEU A 72 -25.91 -25.40 2.28
CA LEU A 72 -26.42 -26.19 3.40
C LEU A 72 -26.21 -27.66 3.06
N GLY A 73 -25.60 -28.42 3.97
CA GLY A 73 -25.40 -29.84 3.81
C GLY A 73 -25.77 -30.61 5.07
N MET A 74 -25.98 -31.91 4.92
CA MET A 74 -26.11 -32.85 6.03
C MET A 74 -25.02 -33.91 5.90
N ASN A 75 -24.36 -34.22 7.01
CA ASN A 75 -23.44 -35.34 7.10
C ASN A 75 -23.84 -36.24 8.29
N LYS A 76 -23.04 -37.29 8.55
CA LYS A 76 -23.29 -38.22 9.67
C LYS A 76 -23.30 -37.54 11.05
N ASN A 77 -22.72 -36.34 11.16
CA ASN A 77 -22.58 -35.57 12.39
C ASN A 77 -23.58 -34.41 12.51
N GLY A 78 -24.51 -34.25 11.55
CA GLY A 78 -25.57 -33.24 11.57
C GLY A 78 -25.60 -32.32 10.35
N CYS A 79 -26.36 -31.24 10.47
CA CYS A 79 -26.40 -30.17 9.45
C CYS A 79 -25.15 -29.30 9.55
N TYR A 80 -24.67 -28.81 8.42
CA TYR A 80 -23.64 -27.78 8.35
C TYR A 80 -24.02 -26.73 7.31
N CYS A 81 -23.64 -25.49 7.60
CA CYS A 81 -23.82 -24.33 6.75
C CYS A 81 -22.44 -23.74 6.43
N VAL A 82 -22.15 -23.59 5.13
CA VAL A 82 -20.98 -22.85 4.64
C VAL A 82 -21.47 -21.63 3.90
N LEU A 83 -20.91 -20.47 4.24
CA LEU A 83 -21.26 -19.22 3.60
C LEU A 83 -20.00 -18.58 3.02
N SER A 84 -20.05 -18.27 1.73
CA SER A 84 -18.95 -17.63 1.01
C SER A 84 -19.22 -16.15 0.82
N ILE A 85 -18.25 -15.31 1.20
CA ILE A 85 -18.35 -13.86 1.20
C ILE A 85 -17.14 -13.26 0.47
N PHE A 86 -17.41 -12.30 -0.40
CA PHE A 86 -16.40 -11.48 -1.06
C PHE A 86 -16.25 -10.13 -0.35
N PRO A 87 -15.10 -9.81 0.26
CA PRO A 87 -14.78 -8.47 0.72
C PRO A 87 -14.20 -7.62 -0.43
N TYR A 88 -14.50 -6.32 -0.49
CA TYR A 88 -13.83 -5.41 -1.43
C TYR A 88 -12.45 -4.96 -0.92
N PHE A 89 -12.33 -4.78 0.39
CA PHE A 89 -11.07 -4.46 1.06
C PHE A 89 -10.90 -5.36 2.27
N VAL A 90 -9.66 -5.77 2.50
CA VAL A 90 -9.23 -6.50 3.68
C VAL A 90 -8.15 -5.67 4.36
N LEU A 91 -8.38 -5.30 5.61
CA LEU A 91 -7.49 -4.44 6.40
C LEU A 91 -6.83 -5.29 7.48
N PHE A 92 -5.50 -5.30 7.52
CA PHE A 92 -4.71 -6.00 8.52
C PHE A 92 -4.07 -5.01 9.49
N GLY A 93 -4.11 -5.30 10.79
CA GLY A 93 -3.43 -4.51 11.81
C GLY A 93 -3.86 -4.87 13.21
N ASP A 94 -3.56 -4.00 14.18
CA ASP A 94 -3.84 -4.25 15.60
C ASP A 94 -5.22 -3.78 16.05
N GLU A 95 -5.97 -3.13 15.17
CA GLU A 95 -7.30 -2.59 15.46
C GLU A 95 -8.33 -2.96 14.41
N HIS A 96 -9.57 -3.09 14.87
CA HIS A 96 -10.73 -3.23 14.01
C HIS A 96 -11.28 -1.86 13.66
N ILE A 97 -11.47 -1.65 12.36
CA ILE A 97 -12.26 -0.52 11.85
C ILE A 97 -13.37 -1.02 10.95
N ARG A 98 -14.46 -0.26 10.89
CA ARG A 98 -15.59 -0.43 9.97
C ARG A 98 -15.52 0.62 8.86
N SER A 99 -16.28 0.39 7.79
CA SER A 99 -16.36 1.30 6.65
C SER A 99 -16.88 2.69 7.01
N SER A 100 -17.76 2.77 8.01
CA SER A 100 -18.35 4.00 8.54
C SER A 100 -17.41 4.79 9.46
N ASP A 101 -16.35 4.16 9.96
CA ASP A 101 -15.51 4.75 10.99
C ASP A 101 -14.63 5.83 10.40
N ARG A 102 -14.71 7.02 10.98
CA ARG A 102 -14.02 8.21 10.49
C ARG A 102 -12.72 8.41 11.28
N VAL A 103 -11.77 7.51 11.06
CA VAL A 103 -10.56 7.37 11.89
C VAL A 103 -9.24 7.51 11.11
N ILE A 104 -9.29 7.47 9.77
CA ILE A 104 -8.08 7.51 8.94
C ILE A 104 -7.54 8.94 8.88
N ILE A 105 -6.32 9.14 9.38
CA ILE A 105 -5.63 10.44 9.38
C ILE A 105 -4.61 10.57 8.24
N LYS A 106 -4.07 9.44 7.80
CA LYS A 106 -3.08 9.39 6.72
C LYS A 106 -3.28 8.17 5.85
N LEU A 107 -2.96 8.32 4.59
CA LEU A 107 -2.94 7.30 3.56
C LEU A 107 -1.54 7.20 2.98
N SER A 108 -1.06 5.99 2.69
CA SER A 108 0.20 5.76 1.98
C SER A 108 0.01 4.70 0.91
N PHE A 109 0.53 4.92 -0.30
CA PHE A 109 0.49 3.93 -1.37
C PHE A 109 1.67 4.05 -2.33
N THR A 110 1.87 3.00 -3.12
CA THR A 110 2.92 2.93 -4.15
C THR A 110 2.32 2.50 -5.48
N VAL A 111 2.79 3.14 -6.56
CA VAL A 111 2.46 2.79 -7.95
C VAL A 111 3.66 2.18 -8.68
N ASP A 112 3.42 1.38 -9.72
CA ASP A 112 4.47 0.64 -10.43
C ASP A 112 5.50 1.52 -11.15
N ASP A 113 5.12 2.69 -11.68
CA ASP A 113 6.08 3.63 -12.30
C ASP A 113 6.59 4.73 -11.37
N ALA A 114 6.40 4.61 -10.04
CA ALA A 114 6.78 5.65 -9.10
C ALA A 114 8.27 6.07 -9.24
N ALA A 115 9.18 5.10 -9.41
CA ALA A 115 10.61 5.35 -9.62
C ALA A 115 10.93 6.17 -10.90
N ILE A 116 10.06 6.10 -11.91
CA ILE A 116 10.19 6.86 -13.16
C ILE A 116 9.59 8.25 -13.00
N LEU A 117 8.39 8.34 -12.41
CA LEU A 117 7.66 9.60 -12.18
C LEU A 117 8.41 10.56 -11.23
N PHE A 118 9.10 9.99 -10.25
CA PHE A 118 9.79 10.70 -9.18
C PHE A 118 11.29 10.41 -9.17
N ARG A 119 11.89 10.30 -10.35
CA ARG A 119 13.30 9.93 -10.52
C ARG A 119 14.24 10.98 -9.92
N ASP A 120 14.79 10.70 -8.73
CA ASP A 120 15.79 11.54 -8.07
C ASP A 120 17.20 10.95 -8.22
N LEU A 121 18.00 11.55 -9.12
CA LEU A 121 19.35 11.08 -9.46
C LEU A 121 20.39 11.33 -8.36
N GLY A 122 20.10 12.19 -7.37
CA GLY A 122 21.06 12.59 -6.34
C GLY A 122 21.01 11.76 -5.06
N VAL A 123 20.05 10.85 -4.95
CA VAL A 123 19.72 10.21 -3.67
C VAL A 123 20.49 8.91 -3.44
N PHE A 124 20.68 8.13 -4.50
CA PHE A 124 21.53 6.95 -4.49
C PHE A 124 22.67 7.15 -5.46
N GLY A 125 23.87 6.78 -5.05
CA GLY A 125 25.04 6.94 -5.90
C GLY A 125 26.15 5.98 -5.55
N GLU A 126 27.17 6.04 -6.38
CA GLU A 126 28.35 5.20 -6.32
C GLU A 126 29.58 6.09 -6.49
N VAL A 127 30.58 5.85 -5.64
CA VAL A 127 31.91 6.42 -5.80
C VAL A 127 32.83 5.30 -6.26
N ILE A 128 33.30 5.41 -7.49
CA ILE A 128 34.32 4.55 -8.07
C ILE A 128 35.69 5.04 -7.56
N ASP A 129 36.61 4.10 -7.31
CA ASP A 129 37.93 4.39 -6.72
C ASP A 129 37.81 5.08 -5.34
N ALA A 130 36.97 4.50 -4.48
CA ALA A 130 36.67 5.06 -3.16
C ALA A 130 37.80 4.84 -2.14
N ARG A 131 39.04 4.52 -2.57
CA ARG A 131 40.13 4.12 -1.66
C ARG A 131 40.42 5.18 -0.60
N PRO A 132 40.56 6.48 -0.91
CA PRO A 132 40.80 7.50 0.11
C PRO A 132 39.66 7.60 1.14
N HIS A 133 38.43 7.35 0.70
CA HIS A 133 37.25 7.39 1.55
C HIS A 133 37.18 6.17 2.47
N LEU A 134 37.43 4.96 1.96
CA LEU A 134 37.44 3.74 2.75
C LEU A 134 38.59 3.70 3.74
N GLU A 135 39.78 4.21 3.39
CA GLU A 135 40.90 4.30 4.34
C GLU A 135 40.56 5.18 5.54
N ARG A 136 39.82 6.28 5.32
CA ARG A 136 39.32 7.14 6.40
C ARG A 136 38.29 6.43 7.26
N ILE A 137 37.34 5.71 6.64
CA ILE A 137 36.31 4.94 7.35
C ILE A 137 36.95 3.82 8.19
N ALA A 138 37.91 3.08 7.62
CA ALA A 138 38.62 2.01 8.30
C ALA A 138 39.41 2.49 9.53
N LYS A 139 39.96 3.72 9.49
CA LYS A 139 40.62 4.35 10.64
C LYS A 139 39.66 4.78 11.75
N GLN A 140 38.39 5.00 11.43
CA GLN A 140 37.37 5.47 12.36
C GLN A 140 36.49 4.33 12.91
N GLN A 141 36.67 3.08 12.44
CA GLN A 141 35.93 1.95 12.98
C GLN A 141 36.39 1.62 14.41
N GLU A 142 35.43 1.61 15.34
CA GLU A 142 35.66 1.31 16.76
C GLU A 142 35.60 -0.20 17.09
N ASP A 143 35.11 -1.03 16.18
CA ASP A 143 34.90 -2.47 16.41
C ASP A 143 36.16 -3.34 16.27
N GLY A 144 37.30 -2.72 15.94
CA GLY A 144 38.59 -3.39 15.77
C GLY A 144 38.69 -4.31 14.55
N ARG A 145 37.68 -4.36 13.67
CA ARG A 145 37.74 -5.15 12.44
C ARG A 145 38.66 -4.47 11.43
N LYS A 146 39.61 -5.25 10.90
CA LYS A 146 40.51 -4.79 9.85
C LYS A 146 39.83 -4.92 8.49
N ILE A 147 39.46 -3.80 7.88
CA ILE A 147 38.97 -3.75 6.50
C ILE A 147 40.15 -3.90 5.54
N ASN A 148 40.16 -4.95 4.73
CA ASN A 148 41.16 -5.13 3.67
C ASN A 148 40.71 -4.40 2.39
N ILE A 149 41.36 -3.29 2.05
CA ILE A 149 41.00 -2.44 0.90
C ILE A 149 41.79 -2.91 -0.33
N GLY A 150 41.07 -3.39 -1.36
CA GLY A 150 41.64 -3.87 -2.63
C GLY A 150 41.94 -2.74 -3.63
N GLU A 151 42.30 -3.12 -4.87
CA GLU A 151 42.67 -2.20 -5.98
C GLU A 151 41.54 -1.31 -6.50
N HIS A 152 40.32 -1.85 -6.54
CA HIS A 152 39.15 -1.14 -7.08
C HIS A 152 38.01 -1.14 -6.04
N PRO A 153 38.12 -0.34 -4.97
CA PRO A 153 37.05 -0.24 -4.00
C PRO A 153 35.90 0.62 -4.52
N HIS A 154 34.68 0.17 -4.24
CA HIS A 154 33.45 0.90 -4.52
C HIS A 154 32.80 1.34 -3.20
N LEU A 155 32.20 2.52 -3.20
CA LEU A 155 31.37 3.01 -2.09
C LEU A 155 29.99 3.38 -2.63
N PHE A 156 28.98 2.63 -2.20
CA PHE A 156 27.58 2.96 -2.47
C PHE A 156 27.03 3.81 -1.33
N TYR A 157 26.22 4.82 -1.65
CA TYR A 157 25.63 5.69 -0.65
C TYR A 157 24.14 5.96 -0.91
N PHE A 158 23.45 6.23 0.20
CA PHE A 158 22.17 6.93 0.23
C PHE A 158 22.42 8.29 0.89
N SER A 159 21.96 9.37 0.27
CA SER A 159 22.25 10.73 0.74
C SER A 159 21.55 11.12 2.04
N GLY A 160 20.61 10.30 2.54
CA GLY A 160 19.75 10.63 3.67
C GLY A 160 18.53 11.47 3.30
N LYS A 161 18.39 11.89 2.04
CA LYS A 161 17.22 12.65 1.57
C LYS A 161 16.01 11.72 1.43
N HIS A 162 15.02 11.92 2.29
CA HIS A 162 13.78 11.14 2.28
C HIS A 162 12.66 11.80 1.47
N GLU A 163 12.42 13.10 1.62
CA GLU A 163 11.34 13.79 0.90
C GLU A 163 11.76 14.14 -0.53
N ILE A 164 10.93 13.81 -1.51
CA ILE A 164 11.10 14.17 -2.92
C ILE A 164 10.37 15.47 -3.21
N LEU A 165 9.09 15.53 -2.84
CA LEU A 165 8.24 16.71 -2.98
C LEU A 165 7.09 16.67 -1.98
N PHE A 166 6.47 17.82 -1.76
CA PHE A 166 5.17 17.94 -1.10
C PHE A 166 4.30 18.98 -1.80
N ALA A 167 2.98 18.88 -1.58
CA ALA A 167 2.00 19.84 -2.08
C ALA A 167 0.83 19.93 -1.10
N ASP A 168 0.44 21.15 -0.72
CA ASP A 168 -0.80 21.40 0.02
C ASP A 168 -1.97 21.50 -0.97
N THR A 169 -2.92 20.57 -0.85
CA THR A 169 -4.01 20.37 -1.80
C THR A 169 -5.37 20.28 -1.11
N VAL A 170 -6.45 20.28 -1.89
CA VAL A 170 -7.82 20.09 -1.39
C VAL A 170 -8.06 18.72 -0.72
N LEU A 171 -7.18 17.74 -0.94
CA LEU A 171 -7.22 16.45 -0.26
C LEU A 171 -6.43 16.45 1.07
N GLY A 172 -5.70 17.53 1.36
CA GLY A 172 -4.71 17.62 2.43
C GLY A 172 -3.28 17.72 1.89
N LYS A 173 -2.29 17.47 2.76
CA LYS A 173 -0.88 17.53 2.38
C LYS A 173 -0.47 16.24 1.69
N ILE A 174 -0.16 16.32 0.41
CA ILE A 174 0.39 15.21 -0.37
C ILE A 174 1.91 15.29 -0.28
N SER A 175 2.58 14.17 0.01
CA SER A 175 4.04 14.09 -0.02
C SER A 175 4.51 12.81 -0.70
N VAL A 176 5.65 12.90 -1.37
CA VAL A 176 6.31 11.76 -2.01
C VAL A 176 7.68 11.59 -1.37
N SER A 177 8.00 10.36 -0.97
CA SER A 177 9.24 10.09 -0.25
C SER A 177 9.92 8.79 -0.66
N HIS A 178 11.25 8.79 -0.54
CA HIS A 178 12.09 7.60 -0.54
C HIS A 178 11.85 6.79 0.74
N ASN A 179 11.47 5.54 0.58
CA ASN A 179 11.35 4.57 1.65
C ASN A 179 12.34 3.43 1.38
N GLY A 180 13.60 3.70 1.71
CA GLY A 180 14.70 2.75 1.62
C GLY A 180 14.58 1.66 2.68
N SER A 181 14.76 0.41 2.26
CA SER A 181 15.00 -0.72 3.15
C SER A 181 16.38 -1.29 2.84
N TYR A 182 17.15 -1.56 3.89
CA TYR A 182 18.49 -2.13 3.80
C TYR A 182 18.57 -3.38 4.68
N ARG A 183 19.29 -4.39 4.20
CA ARG A 183 19.70 -5.52 5.02
C ARG A 183 21.09 -5.27 5.56
N LEU A 184 21.39 -5.81 6.72
CA LEU A 184 22.77 -5.84 7.21
C LEU A 184 23.64 -6.52 6.15
N PRO A 185 24.74 -5.88 5.72
CA PRO A 185 25.65 -6.49 4.76
C PRO A 185 26.19 -7.82 5.29
N ASP A 186 26.29 -8.81 4.41
CA ASP A 186 26.84 -10.13 4.72
C ASP A 186 27.70 -10.66 3.55
N SER A 187 28.02 -11.95 3.57
CA SER A 187 28.79 -12.60 2.51
C SER A 187 28.07 -12.67 1.16
N GLU A 188 26.74 -12.50 1.12
CA GLU A 188 25.96 -12.41 -0.12
C GLU A 188 25.97 -11.00 -0.71
N GLY A 189 26.39 -9.99 0.07
CA GLY A 189 26.67 -8.63 -0.40
C GLY A 189 25.83 -7.55 0.27
N ILE A 190 25.59 -6.46 -0.47
CA ILE A 190 24.84 -5.28 -0.02
C ILE A 190 23.52 -5.21 -0.78
N HIS A 191 22.42 -5.13 -0.05
CA HIS A 191 21.08 -5.04 -0.61
C HIS A 191 20.38 -3.79 -0.11
N VAL A 192 20.06 -2.88 -1.05
CA VAL A 192 19.32 -1.65 -0.78
C VAL A 192 18.18 -1.53 -1.77
N ASP A 193 16.96 -1.62 -1.25
CA ASP A 193 15.74 -1.45 -2.03
C ASP A 193 15.10 -0.10 -1.69
N ASN A 194 14.87 0.74 -2.71
CA ASN A 194 14.12 1.97 -2.53
C ASN A 194 12.71 1.82 -3.07
N THR A 195 11.72 1.95 -2.20
CA THR A 195 10.32 2.08 -2.60
C THR A 195 9.91 3.54 -2.51
N ILE A 196 9.36 4.11 -3.60
CA ILE A 196 8.78 5.44 -3.53
C ILE A 196 7.35 5.34 -2.97
N ARG A 197 7.10 6.03 -1.87
CA ARG A 197 5.77 6.12 -1.23
C ARG A 197 5.15 7.48 -1.52
N ILE A 198 3.89 7.44 -1.89
CA ILE A 198 3.03 8.62 -2.00
C ILE A 198 2.13 8.62 -0.77
N ASN A 199 2.06 9.76 -0.09
CA ASN A 199 1.33 9.91 1.15
C ASN A 199 0.32 11.05 1.04
N ILE A 200 -0.83 10.88 1.67
CA ILE A 200 -1.81 11.95 1.86
C ILE A 200 -2.06 12.07 3.37
N ALA A 201 -1.69 13.20 3.96
CA ALA A 201 -2.08 13.56 5.32
C ALA A 201 -3.36 14.41 5.25
N PHE A 202 -4.45 13.88 5.79
CA PHE A 202 -5.75 14.53 5.70
C PHE A 202 -5.91 15.61 6.77
N GLU A 203 -6.52 16.73 6.43
CA GLU A 203 -6.87 17.79 7.38
C GLU A 203 -7.97 17.35 8.36
N SER A 204 -8.83 16.43 7.92
CA SER A 204 -9.88 15.83 8.74
C SER A 204 -9.90 14.33 8.55
N LYS A 205 -10.18 13.60 9.64
CA LYS A 205 -10.28 12.14 9.62
C LYS A 205 -11.23 11.67 8.52
N LYS A 206 -10.89 10.56 7.86
CA LYS A 206 -11.64 9.98 6.74
C LYS A 206 -12.16 8.60 7.06
N THR A 207 -13.26 8.23 6.39
CA THR A 207 -13.70 6.85 6.25
C THR A 207 -12.84 6.09 5.22
N VAL A 208 -12.93 4.77 5.21
CA VAL A 208 -12.29 3.93 4.18
C VAL A 208 -12.71 4.37 2.77
N GLY A 209 -14.00 4.66 2.56
CA GLY A 209 -14.52 5.09 1.25
C GLY A 209 -13.96 6.43 0.77
N GLU A 210 -13.84 7.41 1.67
CA GLU A 210 -13.26 8.72 1.35
C GLU A 210 -11.76 8.63 1.09
N ALA A 211 -11.03 7.83 1.88
CA ALA A 211 -9.60 7.60 1.69
C ALA A 211 -9.31 6.94 0.34
N ILE A 212 -10.07 5.90 -0.03
CA ILE A 212 -9.95 5.24 -1.34
C ILE A 212 -10.34 6.19 -2.48
N SER A 213 -11.35 7.05 -2.30
CA SER A 213 -11.68 8.06 -3.31
C SER A 213 -10.49 9.00 -3.57
N SER A 214 -9.78 9.40 -2.52
CA SER A 214 -8.57 10.24 -2.62
C SER A 214 -7.43 9.51 -3.37
N VAL A 215 -7.31 8.19 -3.20
CA VAL A 215 -6.38 7.37 -4.01
C VAL A 215 -6.73 7.49 -5.49
N PHE A 216 -7.99 7.32 -5.86
CA PHE A 216 -8.42 7.42 -7.26
C PHE A 216 -8.20 8.81 -7.87
N ASP A 217 -8.40 9.87 -7.10
CA ASP A 217 -8.21 11.24 -7.56
C ASP A 217 -6.74 11.50 -7.91
N LEU A 218 -5.82 10.99 -7.09
CA LEU A 218 -4.38 11.08 -7.32
C LEU A 218 -3.89 10.10 -8.38
N LEU A 219 -4.43 8.87 -8.41
CA LEU A 219 -4.05 7.84 -9.38
C LEU A 219 -4.30 8.33 -10.81
N ARG A 220 -5.49 8.89 -11.08
CA ARG A 220 -5.84 9.45 -12.40
C ARG A 220 -4.85 10.52 -12.88
N PHE A 221 -4.37 11.36 -11.97
CA PHE A 221 -3.34 12.34 -12.29
C PHE A 221 -2.03 11.67 -12.71
N LEU A 222 -1.57 10.70 -11.92
CA LEU A 222 -0.33 9.96 -12.19
C LEU A 222 -0.41 9.16 -13.49
N GLU A 223 -1.57 8.58 -13.80
CA GLU A 223 -1.82 7.85 -15.04
C GLU A 223 -1.70 8.74 -16.27
N ILE A 224 -2.18 9.98 -16.19
CA ILE A 224 -2.04 10.97 -17.27
C ILE A 224 -0.58 11.37 -17.48
N ILE A 225 0.17 11.60 -16.40
CA ILE A 225 1.60 11.93 -16.49
C ILE A 225 2.39 10.75 -17.05
N ALA A 226 2.08 9.53 -16.58
CA ALA A 226 2.73 8.31 -17.04
C ALA A 226 2.32 7.94 -18.47
N GLY A 227 1.20 8.47 -18.98
CA GLY A 227 0.61 8.10 -20.25
C GLY A 227 0.02 6.69 -20.28
N ARG A 228 -0.22 6.07 -19.10
CA ARG A 228 -0.77 4.72 -18.98
C ARG A 228 -1.35 4.42 -17.59
N PRO A 229 -2.30 3.47 -17.47
CA PRO A 229 -2.80 3.00 -16.19
C PRO A 229 -1.70 2.54 -15.23
N GLN A 230 -1.86 2.86 -13.96
CA GLN A 230 -0.90 2.59 -12.89
C GLN A 230 -1.42 1.49 -11.98
N ASN A 231 -0.54 0.55 -11.62
CA ASN A 231 -0.88 -0.52 -10.68
C ASN A 231 -0.54 -0.09 -9.25
N ILE A 232 -1.47 -0.26 -8.31
CA ILE A 232 -1.17 -0.04 -6.88
C ILE A 232 -0.54 -1.32 -6.31
N SER A 233 0.72 -1.22 -5.88
CA SER A 233 1.46 -2.37 -5.36
C SER A 233 1.30 -2.55 -3.85
N ARG A 234 1.19 -1.43 -3.12
CA ARG A 234 1.02 -1.33 -1.66
C ARG A 234 0.08 -0.19 -1.32
N LEU A 235 -0.72 -0.38 -0.28
CA LEU A 235 -1.66 0.59 0.25
C LEU A 235 -1.77 0.38 1.76
N SER A 236 -1.66 1.46 2.54
CA SER A 236 -1.80 1.41 3.99
C SER A 236 -2.52 2.66 4.49
N PHE A 237 -3.31 2.50 5.55
CA PHE A 237 -3.92 3.60 6.29
C PHE A 237 -3.20 3.79 7.61
N SER A 238 -3.09 5.02 8.08
CA SER A 238 -2.73 5.30 9.46
C SER A 238 -3.93 5.89 10.18
N ILE A 239 -4.20 5.38 11.36
CA ILE A 239 -5.22 5.84 12.27
C ILE A 239 -4.55 6.45 13.51
N GLU A 240 -5.27 7.31 14.22
CA GLU A 240 -4.76 7.89 15.47
C GLU A 240 -4.54 6.76 16.49
N GLY A 241 -3.36 6.75 17.12
CA GLY A 241 -3.01 5.79 18.16
C GLY A 241 -3.09 6.41 19.55
N ASP A 242 -3.00 5.59 20.60
CA ASP A 242 -3.02 6.02 22.00
C ASP A 242 -1.69 6.70 22.46
N GLY A 243 -0.85 7.16 21.53
CA GLY A 243 0.48 7.74 21.80
C GLY A 243 1.09 8.47 20.59
N GLU A 244 2.40 8.74 20.59
CA GLU A 244 3.10 9.50 19.54
C GLU A 244 3.19 8.77 18.18
N HIS A 245 2.90 7.46 18.13
CA HIS A 245 2.97 6.68 16.91
C HIS A 245 1.59 6.30 16.41
N PRO A 246 1.21 6.72 15.19
CA PRO A 246 -0.07 6.32 14.61
C PRO A 246 -0.08 4.82 14.31
N LYS A 247 -1.20 4.16 14.59
CA LYS A 247 -1.39 2.75 14.27
C LYS A 247 -1.57 2.61 12.75
N THR A 248 -0.94 1.60 12.15
CA THR A 248 -1.00 1.39 10.71
C THR A 248 -1.83 0.16 10.38
N LEU A 249 -2.67 0.29 9.36
CA LEU A 249 -3.47 -0.79 8.80
C LEU A 249 -3.01 -1.04 7.36
N ASP A 250 -2.54 -2.25 7.08
CA ASP A 250 -2.22 -2.66 5.71
C ASP A 250 -3.51 -3.01 4.96
N VAL A 251 -3.63 -2.48 3.75
CA VAL A 251 -4.86 -2.56 2.96
C VAL A 251 -4.62 -3.49 1.79
N TYR A 252 -5.31 -4.63 1.80
CA TYR A 252 -5.44 -5.50 0.65
C TYR A 252 -6.70 -5.14 -0.14
N TRP A 253 -6.52 -4.63 -1.35
CA TRP A 253 -7.61 -4.22 -2.23
C TRP A 253 -7.91 -5.30 -3.27
N CYS A 254 -8.96 -6.08 -3.03
CA CYS A 254 -9.33 -7.26 -3.81
C CYS A 254 -9.50 -6.94 -5.31
N THR A 255 -10.15 -5.83 -5.64
CA THR A 255 -10.38 -5.34 -7.01
C THR A 255 -9.64 -4.04 -7.28
N SER A 256 -8.36 -3.98 -6.89
CA SER A 256 -7.51 -2.82 -7.17
C SER A 256 -7.44 -2.53 -8.68
N PRO A 257 -7.38 -1.24 -9.10
CA PRO A 257 -7.10 -0.88 -10.49
C PRO A 257 -5.83 -1.59 -10.96
N ARG A 258 -5.95 -2.30 -12.07
CA ARG A 258 -4.85 -3.02 -12.69
C ARG A 258 -4.79 -2.69 -14.17
N ARG A 259 -3.57 -2.59 -14.68
CA ARG A 259 -3.30 -2.60 -16.11
C ARG A 259 -3.30 -4.04 -16.58
N ASP A 260 -4.07 -4.35 -17.62
CA ASP A 260 -4.02 -5.66 -18.27
C ASP A 260 -2.63 -5.91 -18.85
N SER A 261 -2.09 -7.10 -18.62
CA SER A 261 -0.76 -7.52 -19.11
C SER A 261 -0.61 -7.41 -20.63
N ASP A 262 -1.73 -7.53 -21.35
CA ASP A 262 -1.78 -7.56 -22.81
C ASP A 262 -1.88 -6.18 -23.45
N THR A 263 -2.06 -5.12 -22.64
CA THR A 263 -1.98 -3.76 -23.17
C THR A 263 -0.51 -3.40 -23.37
N ALA A 264 -0.09 -3.35 -24.64
CA ALA A 264 1.24 -3.00 -25.12
C ALA A 264 1.70 -1.56 -24.79
N SER A 265 1.30 -0.99 -23.64
CA SER A 265 1.81 0.29 -23.18
C SER A 265 3.25 0.11 -22.69
N HIS A 266 4.19 0.60 -23.50
CA HIS A 266 5.59 0.65 -23.10
C HIS A 266 5.74 1.43 -21.79
N LYS A 267 6.68 0.99 -20.94
CA LYS A 267 7.03 1.74 -19.73
C LYS A 267 7.41 3.17 -20.14
N PRO A 268 6.95 4.20 -19.40
CA PRO A 268 7.27 5.57 -19.74
C PRO A 268 8.78 5.76 -19.71
N TYR A 269 9.32 6.45 -20.71
CA TYR A 269 10.69 6.93 -20.62
C TYR A 269 10.70 8.20 -19.80
N TRP A 270 11.58 8.28 -18.79
CA TRP A 270 11.61 9.36 -17.82
C TRP A 270 11.72 10.75 -18.47
N ARG A 271 12.49 10.92 -19.56
CA ARG A 271 12.58 12.21 -20.29
C ARG A 271 11.35 12.55 -21.12
N SER A 272 10.45 11.61 -21.34
CA SER A 272 9.22 11.79 -22.11
C SER A 272 8.03 12.16 -21.23
N LEU A 273 8.21 12.21 -19.91
CA LEU A 273 7.17 12.67 -19.00
C LEU A 273 6.92 14.18 -19.19
N PRO A 274 5.65 14.64 -19.17
CA PRO A 274 5.33 16.05 -19.35
C PRO A 274 5.86 16.92 -18.20
N ILE A 275 5.90 16.37 -16.99
CA ILE A 275 6.45 16.99 -15.79
C ILE A 275 7.14 15.91 -14.94
N GLN A 276 8.24 16.27 -14.27
CA GLN A 276 9.01 15.34 -13.42
C GLN A 276 8.99 15.78 -11.96
N GLY A 277 8.60 14.87 -11.07
CA GLY A 277 8.36 15.22 -9.66
C GLY A 277 9.62 15.52 -8.85
N ALA A 278 10.76 14.92 -9.20
CA ALA A 278 12.02 15.13 -8.47
C ALA A 278 12.88 16.25 -9.06
N GLU A 279 12.92 16.42 -10.39
CA GLU A 279 13.71 17.47 -11.05
C GLU A 279 13.08 18.86 -10.86
N LYS A 280 11.74 18.93 -10.92
CA LYS A 280 10.98 20.19 -10.77
C LYS A 280 9.82 20.03 -9.78
N PRO A 281 10.12 19.84 -8.48
CA PRO A 281 9.11 19.53 -7.47
C PRO A 281 8.03 20.62 -7.34
N ASP A 282 8.42 21.90 -7.43
CA ASP A 282 7.47 23.01 -7.32
C ASP A 282 6.50 23.09 -8.51
N GLU A 283 6.99 22.82 -9.73
CA GLU A 283 6.17 22.77 -10.93
C GLU A 283 5.16 21.62 -10.84
N PHE A 284 5.65 20.44 -10.46
CA PHE A 284 4.82 19.25 -10.27
C PHE A 284 3.73 19.50 -9.22
N ALA A 285 4.11 20.03 -8.06
CA ALA A 285 3.21 20.38 -6.96
C ALA A 285 2.14 21.39 -7.41
N GLY A 286 2.53 22.44 -8.15
CA GLY A 286 1.61 23.43 -8.67
C GLY A 286 0.60 22.88 -9.68
N VAL A 287 1.03 21.97 -10.56
CA VAL A 287 0.14 21.30 -11.53
C VAL A 287 -0.80 20.33 -10.81
N LEU A 288 -0.28 19.54 -9.87
CA LEU A 288 -1.08 18.61 -9.05
C LEU A 288 -2.17 19.35 -8.27
N LYS A 289 -1.82 20.44 -7.59
CA LYS A 289 -2.76 21.25 -6.82
C LYS A 289 -3.93 21.74 -7.70
N ARG A 290 -3.61 22.37 -8.84
CA ARG A 290 -4.63 22.85 -9.80
C ARG A 290 -5.46 21.73 -10.42
N TRP A 291 -4.87 20.55 -10.62
CA TRP A 291 -5.56 19.37 -11.14
C TRP A 291 -6.66 18.90 -10.17
N LEU A 292 -6.32 18.82 -8.88
CA LEU A 292 -7.22 18.35 -7.82
C LEU A 292 -8.30 19.40 -7.47
N GLU A 293 -7.96 20.69 -7.46
CA GLU A 293 -8.94 21.78 -7.28
C GLU A 293 -10.08 21.71 -8.31
N ARG A 294 -9.77 21.31 -9.54
CA ARG A 294 -10.73 21.18 -10.64
C ARG A 294 -11.31 19.78 -10.80
N ASP A 295 -10.96 18.83 -9.92
CA ASP A 295 -11.37 17.44 -10.12
C ASP A 295 -12.87 17.26 -9.96
N ASN A 296 -13.49 17.85 -8.94
CA ASN A 296 -14.94 17.70 -8.73
C ASN A 296 -15.77 18.13 -9.95
N GLU A 297 -15.40 19.24 -10.61
CA GLU A 297 -16.07 19.73 -11.81
C GLU A 297 -15.85 18.82 -13.04
N ARG A 298 -14.68 18.18 -13.13
CA ARG A 298 -14.25 17.41 -14.29
C ARG A 298 -14.33 15.90 -14.09
N ARG A 299 -14.71 15.44 -12.89
CA ARG A 299 -14.69 14.03 -12.49
C ARG A 299 -15.53 13.18 -13.41
N GLY A 300 -16.72 13.66 -13.78
CA GLY A 300 -17.61 12.95 -14.70
C GLY A 300 -16.97 12.68 -16.07
N ALA A 301 -16.20 13.64 -16.61
CA ALA A 301 -15.47 13.45 -17.86
C ALA A 301 -14.26 12.52 -17.67
N ARG A 302 -13.47 12.75 -16.61
CA ARG A 302 -12.24 12.01 -16.29
C ARG A 302 -12.44 10.54 -15.88
N VAL A 303 -13.65 10.16 -15.47
CA VAL A 303 -13.98 8.77 -15.10
C VAL A 303 -14.50 8.00 -16.31
N ARG A 304 -15.04 8.69 -17.33
CA ARG A 304 -15.62 8.06 -18.52
C ARG A 304 -14.62 7.85 -19.66
N PHE A 305 -13.55 8.63 -19.68
CA PHE A 305 -12.50 8.65 -20.70
C PHE A 305 -11.14 8.61 -20.02
#